data_AF-A0A817SII5-F1
#
_entry.id   AF-A0A817SII5-F1
#
_cell.length_a   1.000
_cell.length_b   1.000
_cell.length_c   1.000
_cell.angle_alpha   90.00
_cell.angle_beta   90.00
_cell.angle_gamma   90.00
#
_symmetry.space_group_name_H-M   'P 1'
#
loop_
_entity.id
_entity.type
_entity.pdbx_description
1 polymer ?
#
loop_
_entity_poly.entity_id
_entity_poly.type
_entity_poly.pdbx_seq_one_letter_code
_entity_poly.pdbx_strand_id
1 'polypeptide(L)'
;MIDSFLYLRELIEKLFNYKHHLHLKPKQLAKLSGFEFTSNDWMILSQLHLVLRPFFHATKAISGRRYPSMGIAFYLLTRLKYFLQHHDKKESLMVKHFKQLLLAKFLYYFETDDDQMSLLK
;
A
#
# COMPACT_ATOMS: atom_id res chain seq x y z
N MET A 1 5.78 5.57 -3.58
CA MET A 1 5.01 6.80 -3.21
C MET A 1 4.73 6.81 -1.71
N ILE A 2 4.05 5.80 -1.14
CA ILE A 2 3.85 5.71 0.32
C ILE A 2 5.19 5.71 1.07
N ASP A 3 6.20 4.99 0.57
CA ASP A 3 7.55 4.97 1.15
C ASP A 3 8.15 6.37 1.28
N SER A 4 7.96 7.22 0.27
CA SER A 4 8.48 8.59 0.24
C SER A 4 7.80 9.45 1.29
N PHE A 5 6.49 9.30 1.49
CA PHE A 5 5.76 10.01 2.54
C PHE A 5 6.20 9.57 3.94
N LEU A 6 6.34 8.26 4.17
CA LEU A 6 6.79 7.74 5.45
C LEU A 6 8.24 8.14 5.75
N TYR A 7 9.12 8.10 4.74
CA TYR A 7 10.52 8.51 4.87
C TYR A 7 10.67 10.00 5.17
N LEU A 8 9.89 10.85 4.50
CA LEU A 8 9.93 12.31 4.68
C LEU A 8 9.04 12.81 5.81
N ARG A 9 8.43 11.93 6.61
CA ARG A 9 7.44 12.30 7.63
C ARG A 9 7.92 13.42 8.53
N GLU A 10 9.12 13.30 9.12
CA GLU A 10 9.65 14.32 10.02
C GLU A 10 9.83 15.68 9.32
N LEU A 11 10.25 15.68 8.06
CA LEU A 11 10.43 16.89 7.28
C LEU A 11 9.08 17.53 6.96
N ILE A 12 8.08 16.72 6.63
CA ILE A 12 6.72 17.15 6.36
C ILE A 12 6.08 17.74 7.64
N GLU A 13 6.20 17.05 8.77
CA GLU A 13 5.71 17.55 10.07
C GLU A 13 6.41 18.85 10.47
N LYS A 14 7.74 18.95 10.27
CA LYS A 14 8.48 20.21 10.46
C LYS A 14 7.93 21.32 9.55
N LEU A 15 7.74 21.06 8.26
CA LEU A 15 7.20 22.04 7.32
C LEU A 15 5.86 22.59 7.80
N PHE A 16 4.96 21.72 8.28
CA PHE A 16 3.65 22.15 8.79
C PHE A 16 3.74 22.88 10.12
N ASN A 17 4.66 22.51 11.01
CA ASN A 17 4.91 23.26 12.25
C ASN A 17 5.44 24.68 11.97
N TYR A 18 6.28 24.85 10.94
CA TYR A 18 6.86 26.14 10.57
C TYR A 18 6.02 26.94 9.56
N LYS A 19 4.89 26.41 9.07
CA LYS A 19 4.14 27.01 7.94
C LYS A 19 3.72 28.47 8.14
N HIS A 20 3.46 28.89 9.38
CA HIS A 20 3.08 30.26 9.73
C HIS A 20 4.24 31.26 9.60
N HIS A 21 5.48 30.77 9.59
CA HIS A 21 6.69 31.58 9.45
C HIS A 21 7.17 31.68 7.99
N LEU A 22 6.50 31.00 7.05
CA LEU A 22 6.90 30.96 5.63
C LEU A 22 6.47 32.19 4.82
N HIS A 23 5.94 33.25 5.48
CA HIS A 23 5.46 34.48 4.83
C HIS A 23 4.55 34.24 3.60
N LEU A 24 3.72 33.18 3.66
CA LEU A 24 2.84 32.78 2.56
C LEU A 24 1.60 33.68 2.48
N LYS A 25 1.04 33.85 1.28
CA LYS A 25 -0.26 34.52 1.11
C LYS A 25 -1.35 33.70 1.83
N PRO A 26 -2.42 34.32 2.39
CA PRO A 26 -3.48 33.60 3.09
C PRO A 26 -4.10 32.45 2.29
N LYS A 27 -4.28 32.64 0.97
CA LYS A 27 -4.78 31.59 0.06
C LYS A 27 -3.84 30.38 -0.06
N GLN A 28 -2.52 30.60 -0.01
CA GLN A 28 -1.51 29.54 -0.06
C GLN A 28 -1.43 28.82 1.28
N LEU A 29 -1.49 29.55 2.39
CA LEU A 29 -1.50 28.98 3.73
C LEU A 29 -2.74 28.09 3.95
N ALA A 30 -3.93 28.54 3.52
CA ALA A 30 -5.15 27.74 3.60
C ALA A 30 -5.05 26.46 2.77
N LYS A 31 -4.49 26.53 1.55
CA LYS A 31 -4.21 25.34 0.73
C LYS A 31 -3.24 24.40 1.43
N LEU A 32 -2.14 24.92 1.96
CA LEU A 32 -1.12 24.13 2.63
C LEU A 32 -1.69 23.40 3.85
N SER A 33 -2.45 24.08 4.70
CA SER A 33 -3.14 23.47 5.85
C SER A 33 -4.14 22.38 5.44
N GLY A 34 -4.74 22.48 4.24
CA GLY A 34 -5.60 21.42 3.70
C GLY A 34 -4.88 20.12 3.35
N PHE A 35 -3.55 20.13 3.24
CA PHE A 35 -2.72 18.95 2.97
C PHE A 35 -2.04 18.38 4.21
N GLU A 36 -2.29 18.97 5.38
CA GLU A 36 -1.67 18.52 6.62
C GLU A 36 -2.25 17.17 7.06
N PHE A 37 -1.38 16.17 7.11
CA PHE A 37 -1.77 14.85 7.61
C PHE A 37 -1.92 14.85 9.12
N THR A 38 -3.04 14.32 9.58
CA THR A 38 -3.27 14.04 10.99
C THR A 38 -2.46 12.82 11.43
N SER A 39 -2.33 12.61 12.74
CA SER A 39 -1.73 11.39 13.31
C SER A 39 -2.41 10.11 12.81
N ASN A 40 -3.73 10.16 12.58
CA ASN A 40 -4.48 9.03 12.05
C ASN A 40 -4.12 8.74 10.59
N ASP A 41 -3.90 9.77 9.77
CA ASP A 41 -3.50 9.60 8.37
C ASP A 41 -2.13 8.93 8.27
N TRP A 42 -1.17 9.35 9.11
CA TRP A 42 0.14 8.71 9.20
C TRP A 42 0.07 7.25 9.64
N MET A 43 -0.81 6.95 10.60
CA MET A 43 -1.06 5.59 11.04
C MET A 43 -1.63 4.73 9.90
N ILE A 44 -2.64 5.24 9.18
CA ILE A 44 -3.25 4.57 8.02
C ILE A 44 -2.21 4.32 6.94
N LEU A 45 -1.40 5.33 6.57
CA LEU A 45 -0.32 5.20 5.59
C LEU A 45 0.70 4.13 5.98
N SER A 46 1.07 4.08 7.27
CA SER A 46 1.99 3.07 7.79
C SER A 46 1.41 1.67 7.68
N GLN A 47 0.13 1.49 8.00
CA GLN A 47 -0.56 0.21 7.91
C GLN A 47 -0.78 -0.24 6.47
N LEU A 48 -1.15 0.69 5.57
CA LEU A 48 -1.24 0.42 4.14
C LEU A 48 0.11 -0.01 3.57
N HIS A 49 1.20 0.66 3.95
CA HIS A 49 2.55 0.28 3.54
C HIS A 49 2.87 -1.16 3.97
N LEU A 50 2.56 -1.54 5.23
CA LEU A 50 2.79 -2.91 5.71
C LEU A 50 2.06 -3.96 4.88
N VAL A 51 0.81 -3.69 4.49
CA VAL A 51 -0.02 -4.64 3.74
C VAL A 51 0.35 -4.70 2.25
N LEU A 52 0.72 -3.57 1.65
CA LEU A 52 1.02 -3.48 0.21
C LEU A 52 2.47 -3.85 -0.14
N ARG A 53 3.40 -3.74 0.81
CA ARG A 53 4.83 -4.03 0.57
C ARG A 53 5.11 -5.46 0.05
N PRO A 54 4.46 -6.54 0.54
CA PRO A 54 4.60 -7.87 -0.05
C PRO A 54 4.22 -7.91 -1.53
N PHE A 55 3.14 -7.21 -1.92
CA PHE A 55 2.70 -7.13 -3.31
C PHE A 55 3.70 -6.36 -4.17
N PHE A 56 4.22 -5.25 -3.67
CA PHE A 56 5.27 -4.50 -4.38
C PHE A 56 6.48 -5.39 -4.69
N HIS A 57 6.95 -6.17 -3.71
CA HIS A 57 8.07 -7.10 -3.91
C HIS A 57 7.73 -8.23 -4.89
N ALA A 58 6.53 -8.81 -4.79
CA ALA A 58 6.07 -9.83 -5.73
C ALA A 58 5.99 -9.29 -7.16
N THR A 59 5.38 -8.12 -7.36
CA THR A 59 5.29 -7.47 -8.68
C THR A 59 6.66 -7.14 -9.23
N LYS A 60 7.60 -6.63 -8.41
CA LYS A 60 8.97 -6.36 -8.83
C LYS A 60 9.73 -7.62 -9.24
N ALA A 61 9.50 -8.74 -8.54
CA ALA A 61 10.10 -10.03 -8.89
C ALA A 61 9.54 -10.56 -10.22
N ILE A 62 8.24 -10.38 -10.46
CA ILE A 62 7.57 -10.82 -11.69
C ILE A 62 7.89 -9.91 -12.88
N SER A 63 8.05 -8.59 -12.68
CA SER A 63 8.35 -7.63 -13.75
C SER A 63 9.84 -7.52 -14.11
N GLY A 64 10.69 -8.38 -13.54
CA GLY A 64 12.13 -8.40 -13.79
C GLY A 64 12.48 -8.68 -15.25
N ARG A 65 13.63 -8.16 -15.71
CA ARG A 65 14.13 -8.30 -17.11
C ARG A 65 14.38 -9.74 -17.56
N ARG A 66 14.50 -10.68 -16.63
CA ARG A 66 14.52 -12.13 -16.92
C ARG A 66 13.13 -12.63 -16.59
N TYR A 67 12.40 -13.08 -17.62
CA TYR A 67 11.04 -13.60 -17.48
C TYR A 67 10.93 -14.46 -16.21
N PRO A 68 10.06 -14.12 -15.24
CA PRO A 68 9.83 -15.00 -14.11
C PRO A 68 9.33 -16.33 -14.67
N SER A 69 9.92 -17.43 -14.24
CA SER A 69 9.34 -18.73 -14.58
C SER A 69 7.92 -18.81 -14.00
N MET A 70 7.03 -19.55 -14.67
CA MET A 70 5.68 -19.81 -14.16
C MET A 70 5.71 -20.35 -12.71
N GLY A 71 6.77 -21.10 -12.35
CA GLY A 71 6.98 -21.57 -10.98
C GLY A 71 7.25 -20.45 -9.96
N ILE A 72 8.00 -19.41 -10.33
CA ILE A 72 8.22 -18.24 -9.46
C ILE A 72 6.91 -17.46 -9.30
N ALA A 73 6.16 -17.26 -10.38
CA ALA A 73 4.87 -16.58 -10.32
C ALA A 73 3.89 -17.35 -9.41
N PHE A 74 3.76 -18.66 -9.59
CA PHE A 74 2.93 -19.52 -8.76
C PHE A 74 3.34 -19.46 -7.28
N TYR A 75 4.64 -19.62 -7.00
CA TYR A 75 5.17 -19.52 -5.63
C TYR A 75 4.82 -18.19 -4.97
N LEU A 76 5.02 -17.06 -5.66
CA LEU A 76 4.71 -15.74 -5.13
C LEU A 76 3.21 -15.57 -4.86
N LEU A 77 2.35 -16.03 -5.77
CA LEU A 77 0.90 -16.01 -5.58
C LEU A 77 0.48 -16.84 -4.36
N THR A 78 1.01 -18.05 -4.20
CA THR A 78 0.73 -18.89 -3.01
C THR A 78 1.18 -18.19 -1.72
N ARG A 79 2.36 -17.55 -1.72
CA ARG A 79 2.87 -16.83 -0.54
C ARG A 79 2.05 -15.58 -0.22
N LEU A 80 1.57 -14.84 -1.23
CA LEU A 80 0.67 -13.71 -1.03
C LEU A 80 -0.68 -14.17 -0.47
N LYS A 81 -1.28 -15.22 -1.02
CA LYS A 81 -2.51 -15.81 -0.48
C LYS A 81 -2.34 -16.23 0.98
N TYR A 82 -1.25 -16.92 1.29
CA TYR A 82 -0.90 -17.30 2.67
C TYR A 82 -0.81 -16.06 3.59
N PHE A 83 -0.10 -15.02 3.17
CA PHE A 83 0.02 -13.77 3.93
C PHE A 83 -1.32 -13.10 4.22
N LEU A 84 -2.24 -13.10 3.25
CA LEU A 84 -3.57 -12.52 3.39
C LEU A 84 -4.48 -13.32 4.33
N GLN A 85 -4.35 -14.65 4.32
CA GLN A 85 -5.15 -15.56 5.15
C GLN A 85 -4.63 -15.69 6.58
N HIS A 86 -3.32 -15.50 6.79
CA HIS A 86 -2.71 -15.62 8.11
C HIS A 86 -2.65 -14.28 8.82
N HIS A 87 -3.22 -14.27 10.03
CA HIS A 87 -3.23 -13.12 10.92
C HIS A 87 -2.35 -13.38 12.14
N ASP A 88 -1.42 -12.45 12.41
CA ASP A 88 -0.73 -12.44 13.69
C ASP A 88 -1.70 -11.96 14.79
N LYS A 89 -1.56 -12.50 16.00
CA LYS A 89 -2.30 -12.03 17.19
C LYS A 89 -2.01 -10.56 17.49
N LYS A 90 -0.82 -10.07 17.12
CA LYS A 90 -0.38 -8.68 17.33
C LYS A 90 -0.80 -7.71 16.22
N GLU A 91 -1.39 -8.20 15.12
CA GLU A 91 -1.84 -7.33 14.03
C GLU A 91 -2.99 -6.41 14.46
N SER A 92 -2.92 -5.15 14.01
CA SER A 92 -4.01 -4.18 14.22
C SER A 92 -5.27 -4.61 13.47
N LEU A 93 -6.44 -4.20 13.99
CA LEU A 93 -7.73 -4.51 13.37
C LEU A 93 -7.84 -3.95 11.93
N MET A 94 -7.27 -2.78 11.69
CA MET A 94 -7.26 -2.15 10.37
C MET A 94 -6.34 -2.90 9.38
N VAL A 95 -5.19 -3.43 9.81
CA VAL A 95 -4.36 -4.32 8.97
C VAL A 95 -5.13 -5.59 8.59
N LYS A 96 -5.85 -6.20 9.55
CA LYS A 96 -6.70 -7.37 9.28
C LYS A 96 -7.78 -7.05 8.27
N HIS A 97 -8.44 -5.90 8.42
CA HIS A 97 -9.47 -5.45 7.49
C HIS A 97 -8.90 -5.22 6.07
N PHE A 98 -7.76 -4.56 5.94
CA PHE A 98 -7.10 -4.38 4.64
C PHE A 98 -6.70 -5.70 3.99
N LYS A 99 -6.17 -6.65 4.77
CA LYS A 99 -5.88 -8.01 4.29
C LYS A 99 -7.14 -8.70 3.78
N GLN A 100 -8.27 -8.60 4.48
CA GLN A 100 -9.54 -9.18 4.04
C GLN A 100 -10.04 -8.57 2.73
N LEU A 101 -9.99 -7.25 2.58
CA LEU A 101 -10.36 -6.56 1.33
C LEU A 101 -9.49 -7.02 0.16
N LEU A 102 -8.18 -7.13 0.38
CA LEU A 102 -7.25 -7.62 -0.64
C LEU A 102 -7.46 -9.10 -0.93
N LEU A 103 -7.76 -9.93 0.07
CA LEU A 103 -8.05 -11.34 -0.13
C LEU A 103 -9.27 -11.52 -1.02
N ALA A 104 -10.35 -10.78 -0.78
CA ALA A 104 -11.54 -10.84 -1.62
C ALA A 104 -11.22 -10.51 -3.09
N LYS A 105 -10.40 -9.48 -3.34
CA LYS A 105 -9.94 -9.15 -4.69
C LYS A 105 -8.98 -10.17 -5.26
N PHE A 106 -8.08 -10.71 -4.45
CA PHE A 106 -7.13 -11.73 -4.88
C PHE A 106 -7.87 -12.99 -5.36
N LEU A 107 -8.83 -13.49 -4.58
CA LEU A 107 -9.65 -14.65 -4.96
C LEU A 107 -10.44 -14.37 -6.24
N TYR A 108 -11.04 -13.18 -6.35
CA TYR A 108 -11.78 -12.80 -7.56
C TYR A 108 -10.91 -12.87 -8.82
N TYR A 109 -9.70 -12.29 -8.79
CA TYR A 109 -8.83 -12.26 -9.97
C TYR A 109 -8.07 -13.56 -10.25
N PHE A 110 -7.74 -14.35 -9.23
CA PHE A 110 -6.86 -15.51 -9.36
C PHE A 110 -7.57 -16.87 -9.30
N GLU A 111 -8.80 -16.95 -8.78
CA GLU A 111 -9.51 -18.21 -8.53
C GLU A 111 -10.91 -18.28 -9.17
N THR A 112 -11.41 -17.20 -9.75
CA THR A 112 -12.65 -17.23 -10.56
C THR A 112 -12.27 -17.46 -12.02
N ASP A 113 -12.42 -18.70 -12.50
CA ASP A 113 -11.99 -19.15 -13.84
C ASP A 113 -12.75 -18.45 -14.99
N ASP A 114 -13.99 -18.03 -14.75
CA ASP A 114 -14.89 -17.49 -15.79
C ASP A 114 -14.33 -16.21 -16.44
N ASP A 115 -13.73 -15.31 -15.64
CA ASP A 115 -13.16 -14.05 -16.15
C ASP A 115 -11.74 -14.25 -16.72
N GLN A 116 -10.95 -15.19 -16.18
CA GLN A 116 -9.60 -15.48 -16.69
C GLN A 116 -9.61 -16.08 -18.10
N MET A 117 -10.59 -16.94 -18.40
CA MET A 117 -10.77 -17.52 -19.74
C MET A 117 -11.22 -16.48 -20.79
N SER A 118 -11.80 -15.37 -20.36
CA SER A 118 -12.19 -14.25 -21.25
C SER A 118 -11.00 -13.36 -21.65
N LEU A 119 -9.95 -13.28 -20.82
CA LEU A 119 -8.74 -12.49 -21.07
C LEU A 119 -7.74 -13.18 -22.02
N LEU A 120 -7.94 -14.47 -22.31
CA LEU A 120 -7.10 -15.29 -23.19
C LEU A 120 -7.67 -15.44 -24.62
N LYS A 121 -8.79 -14.79 -24.93
CA LYS A 121 -9.40 -14.73 -26.27
C LYS A 121 -9.11 -13.39 -26.94
#